data_AF-A0A1G8P8B9-F1
#
_entry.id   AF-A0A1G8P8B9-F1
#
_cell.length_a   1.000
_cell.length_b   1.000
_cell.length_c   1.000
_cell.angle_alpha   90.00
_cell.angle_beta   90.00
_cell.angle_gamma   90.00
#
_symmetry.space_group_name_H-M   'P 1'
#
loop_
_entity.id
_entity.type
_entity.pdbx_description
1 polymer ?
#
loop_
_entity_poly.entity_id
_entity_poly.type
_entity_poly.pdbx_seq_one_letter_code
_entity_poly.pdbx_strand_id
1 'polypeptide(L)'
;MNTETKEEVDRIHNLLSNASDNTLKTRYIKGYSKRLIRALYSLILEDTGVWQDDIYKMKNDILNYCEIDSALVDYLYACYLDSNVLVEEFLGIADEVYSYFENALNTMAASRTSFG
;
A
#
# COMPACT_ATOMS: atom_id res chain seq x y z
N MET A 1 8.71 2.97 -11.52
CA MET A 1 7.39 3.18 -10.93
C MET A 1 6.88 1.81 -10.53
N ASN A 2 6.77 1.51 -9.24
CA ASN A 2 6.25 0.23 -8.77
C ASN A 2 4.73 0.26 -8.96
N THR A 3 4.28 -0.07 -10.17
CA THR A 3 2.88 -0.43 -10.39
C THR A 3 2.68 -1.78 -9.74
N GLU A 4 2.24 -1.79 -8.48
CA GLU A 4 1.60 -3.00 -7.98
C GLU A 4 0.41 -3.25 -8.89
N THR A 5 0.49 -4.33 -9.67
CA THR A 5 -0.57 -4.72 -10.59
C THR A 5 -1.58 -5.56 -9.84
N LYS A 6 -2.83 -5.59 -10.33
CA LYS A 6 -3.85 -6.51 -9.85
C LYS A 6 -3.35 -7.96 -9.75
N GLU A 7 -2.47 -8.38 -10.67
CA GLU A 7 -1.84 -9.70 -10.65
C GLU A 7 -0.92 -9.90 -9.43
N GLU A 8 -0.19 -8.87 -9.00
CA GLU A 8 0.66 -8.94 -7.80
C GLU A 8 -0.20 -8.99 -6.52
N VAL A 9 -1.30 -8.23 -6.49
CA VAL A 9 -2.31 -8.30 -5.41
C VAL A 9 -2.89 -9.72 -5.33
N ASP A 10 -3.41 -10.24 -6.43
CA ASP A 10 -3.99 -11.59 -6.51
C ASP A 10 -2.97 -12.66 -6.10
N ARG A 11 -1.71 -12.50 -6.50
CA ARG A 11 -0.63 -13.40 -6.09
C ARG A 11 -0.42 -13.37 -4.57
N ILE A 12 -0.39 -12.19 -3.96
CA ILE A 12 -0.18 -12.05 -2.52
C ILE A 12 -1.38 -12.57 -1.72
N HIS A 13 -2.60 -12.33 -2.20
CA HIS A 13 -3.82 -12.92 -1.64
C HIS A 13 -3.74 -14.45 -1.62
N ASN A 14 -3.33 -15.05 -2.75
CA ASN A 14 -3.13 -16.49 -2.86
C ASN A 14 -2.03 -17.01 -1.93
N LEU A 15 -0.90 -16.30 -1.82
CA LEU A 15 0.20 -16.70 -0.93
C LEU A 15 -0.21 -16.65 0.54
N LEU A 16 -0.91 -15.60 0.96
CA LEU A 16 -1.34 -15.41 2.35
C LEU A 16 -2.45 -16.38 2.75
N SER A 17 -3.43 -16.59 1.86
CA SER A 17 -4.57 -17.48 2.12
C SER A 17 -4.15 -18.95 2.19
N ASN A 18 -3.13 -19.36 1.42
CA ASN A 18 -2.65 -20.73 1.38
C ASN A 18 -1.48 -21.03 2.34
N ALA A 19 -0.92 -20.01 3.01
CA ALA A 19 0.14 -20.23 3.98
C ALA A 19 -0.41 -21.00 5.20
N SER A 20 0.20 -22.14 5.53
CA SER A 20 -0.14 -22.91 6.74
C SER A 20 0.69 -22.52 7.96
N ASP A 21 1.86 -21.90 7.75
CA ASP A 21 2.78 -21.46 8.80
C ASP A 21 2.55 -19.99 9.16
N ASN A 22 2.25 -19.73 10.44
CA ASN A 22 2.07 -18.38 10.99
C ASN A 22 3.31 -17.50 10.84
N THR A 23 4.51 -18.08 10.86
CA THR A 23 5.77 -17.36 10.63
C THR A 23 5.85 -16.83 9.19
N LEU A 24 5.40 -17.63 8.23
CA LEU A 24 5.32 -17.22 6.83
C LEU A 24 4.26 -16.14 6.62
N LYS A 25 3.07 -16.29 7.23
CA LYS A 25 2.02 -15.26 7.21
C LYS A 25 2.53 -13.92 7.72
N THR A 26 3.13 -13.91 8.91
CA THR A 26 3.72 -12.72 9.54
C THR A 26 4.72 -12.05 8.60
N ARG A 27 5.62 -12.83 7.98
CA ARG A 27 6.62 -12.32 7.04
C ARG A 27 5.98 -11.70 5.78
N TYR A 28 4.97 -12.35 5.21
CA TYR A 28 4.27 -11.85 4.04
C TYR A 28 3.49 -10.58 4.34
N ILE A 29 2.74 -10.53 5.45
CA ILE A 29 2.01 -9.34 5.91
C ILE A 29 2.99 -8.17 6.09
N LYS A 30 4.11 -8.38 6.81
CA LYS A 30 5.16 -7.36 6.99
C LYS A 30 5.68 -6.82 5.67
N GLY A 31 6.03 -7.75 4.78
CA GLY A 31 6.62 -7.44 3.48
C GLY A 31 5.65 -6.66 2.59
N TYR A 32 4.39 -7.08 2.57
CA TYR A 32 3.37 -6.45 1.74
C TYR A 32 2.94 -5.10 2.30
N SER A 33 2.79 -4.96 3.62
CA SER A 33 2.55 -3.67 4.26
C SER A 33 3.60 -2.63 3.89
N LYS A 34 4.88 -3.03 3.91
CA LYS A 34 6.00 -2.17 3.48
C LYS A 34 5.89 -1.76 2.01
N ARG A 35 5.42 -2.66 1.14
CA ARG A 35 5.28 -2.37 -0.29
C ARG A 35 4.12 -1.42 -0.56
N LEU A 36 2.97 -1.64 0.07
CA LEU A 36 1.81 -0.75 -0.03
C LEU A 36 2.14 0.67 0.42
N ILE A 37 2.85 0.84 1.54
CA ILE A 37 3.32 2.17 1.99
C ILE A 37 4.22 2.82 0.93
N ARG A 38 5.12 2.07 0.28
CA ARG A 38 5.99 2.61 -0.78
C ARG A 38 5.24 2.93 -2.07
N ALA A 39 4.22 2.15 -2.40
CA ALA A 39 3.35 2.43 -3.54
C ALA A 39 2.57 3.73 -3.31
N LEU A 40 1.95 3.90 -2.15
CA LEU A 40 1.29 5.14 -1.75
C LEU A 40 2.25 6.33 -1.78
N TYR A 41 3.46 6.17 -1.22
CA TYR A 41 4.46 7.24 -1.25
C TYR A 41 4.90 7.62 -2.67
N SER A 42 4.86 6.68 -3.61
CA SER A 42 5.20 6.96 -5.00
C SER A 42 4.23 7.95 -5.65
N LEU A 43 2.97 8.01 -5.21
CA LEU A 43 2.01 9.02 -5.65
C LEU A 43 2.47 10.44 -5.22
N ILE A 44 2.97 10.56 -3.99
CA ILE A 44 3.48 11.83 -3.44
C ILE A 44 4.79 12.22 -4.11
N LEU A 45 5.64 11.24 -4.40
CA LEU A 45 6.92 11.47 -5.09
C LEU A 45 6.69 12.07 -6.48
N GLU A 46 5.64 11.65 -7.20
CA GLU A 46 5.30 12.25 -8.50
C GLU A 46 5.00 13.75 -8.40
N ASP A 47 4.36 14.18 -7.30
CA ASP A 47 3.97 15.58 -7.11
C ASP A 47 5.06 16.43 -6.43
N THR A 48 5.78 15.86 -5.46
CA THR A 48 6.75 16.59 -4.61
C THR A 48 8.20 16.47 -5.09
N GLY A 49 8.54 15.40 -5.82
CA GLY A 49 9.92 15.08 -6.23
C GLY A 49 10.87 14.72 -5.07
N VAL A 50 10.37 14.59 -3.84
CA VAL A 50 11.20 14.31 -2.66
C VAL A 50 11.36 12.80 -2.48
N TRP A 51 12.59 12.31 -2.56
CA TRP A 51 12.89 10.92 -2.27
C TRP A 51 13.01 10.66 -0.76
N GLN A 52 12.45 9.54 -0.30
CA GLN A 52 12.51 9.08 1.08
C GLN A 52 12.77 7.58 1.11
N ASP A 53 13.44 7.08 2.15
CA ASP A 53 13.60 5.63 2.41
C ASP A 53 13.14 5.21 3.82
N ASP A 54 12.96 6.18 4.71
CA ASP A 54 12.39 5.94 6.03
C ASP A 54 10.87 5.71 5.94
N ILE A 55 10.42 4.50 6.31
CA ILE A 55 9.01 4.10 6.26
C ILE A 55 8.12 4.95 7.19
N TYR A 56 8.64 5.39 8.34
CA TYR A 56 7.88 6.26 9.26
C TYR A 56 7.70 7.65 8.65
N LYS A 57 8.71 8.19 7.98
CA LYS A 57 8.59 9.46 7.26
C LYS A 57 7.63 9.35 6.07
N MET A 58 7.74 8.28 5.27
CA MET A 58 6.79 8.00 4.18
C MET A 58 5.35 7.98 4.70
N LYS A 59 5.10 7.26 5.80
CA LYS A 59 3.79 7.20 6.46
C LYS A 59 3.27 8.60 6.81
N ASN A 60 4.07 9.43 7.46
CA ASN A 60 3.63 10.78 7.83
C ASN A 60 3.39 11.66 6.60
N ASP A 61 4.21 11.56 5.57
CA ASP A 61 4.01 12.29 4.33
C ASP A 61 2.70 11.86 3.65
N ILE A 62 2.40 10.56 3.60
CA ILE A 62 1.11 10.04 3.09
C ILE A 62 -0.06 10.65 3.86
N LEU A 63 0.01 10.69 5.19
CA LEU A 63 -1.05 11.29 6.01
C LEU A 63 -1.22 12.80 5.80
N ASN A 64 -0.17 13.50 5.34
CA ASN A 64 -0.20 14.93 5.12
C ASN A 64 -0.63 15.32 3.70
N TYR A 65 -0.33 14.49 2.70
CA TYR A 65 -0.49 14.83 1.28
C TYR A 65 -1.56 14.00 0.55
N CYS A 66 -1.88 12.80 1.03
CA CYS A 66 -2.90 11.96 0.42
C CYS A 66 -4.24 12.10 1.15
N GLU A 67 -5.35 12.10 0.40
CA GLU A 67 -6.71 12.07 0.94
C GLU A 67 -7.18 10.67 1.37
N ILE A 68 -6.25 9.72 1.51
CA ILE A 68 -6.56 8.37 2.00
C ILE A 68 -6.98 8.40 3.47
N ASP A 69 -7.87 7.50 3.88
CA ASP A 69 -8.18 7.33 5.29
C ASP A 69 -6.90 7.00 6.09
N SER A 70 -6.61 7.87 7.06
CA SER A 70 -5.49 7.73 7.97
C SER A 70 -5.44 6.37 8.69
N ALA A 71 -6.60 5.78 9.01
CA ALA A 71 -6.68 4.51 9.70
C ALA A 71 -6.06 3.36 8.88
N LEU A 72 -6.20 3.39 7.56
CA LEU A 72 -5.61 2.40 6.66
C LEU A 72 -4.08 2.48 6.66
N VAL A 73 -3.55 3.70 6.60
CA VAL A 73 -2.10 3.95 6.59
C VAL A 73 -1.48 3.61 7.95
N ASP A 74 -2.15 3.97 9.03
CA ASP A 74 -1.75 3.61 10.40
C ASP A 74 -1.76 2.09 10.60
N TYR A 75 -2.78 1.40 10.10
CA TYR A 75 -2.87 -0.06 10.16
C TYR A 75 -1.72 -0.72 9.38
N LEU A 76 -1.45 -0.30 8.14
CA LEU A 76 -0.31 -0.82 7.38
C LEU A 76 1.02 -0.59 8.10
N TYR A 77 1.21 0.58 8.72
CA TYR A 77 2.41 0.86 9.48
C TYR A 77 2.52 -0.03 10.72
N ALA A 78 1.41 -0.27 11.43
CA ALA A 78 1.36 -1.21 12.53
C ALA A 78 1.73 -2.64 12.07
N CYS A 79 1.12 -3.12 10.98
CA CYS A 79 1.44 -4.43 10.39
C CYS A 79 2.89 -4.54 9.92
N TYR A 80 3.53 -3.45 9.50
CA TYR A 80 4.95 -3.44 9.18
C TYR A 80 5.83 -3.61 10.45
N LEU A 81 5.44 -2.99 11.56
CA LEU A 81 6.16 -3.11 12.83
C LEU A 81 5.94 -4.50 13.46
N ASP A 82 4.67 -4.88 13.64
CA ASP A 82 4.22 -6.14 14.23
C ASP A 82 3.06 -6.71 13.42
N SER A 83 3.29 -7.87 12.79
CA SER A 83 2.41 -8.44 11.77
C SER A 83 1.52 -9.56 12.31
N ASN A 84 1.27 -9.57 13.61
CA ASN A 84 0.42 -10.57 14.27
C ASN A 84 -1.07 -10.20 14.16
N VAL A 85 -1.57 -10.18 12.92
CA VAL A 85 -2.97 -9.88 12.58
C VAL A 85 -3.59 -11.03 11.79
N LEU A 86 -4.92 -11.06 11.73
CA LEU A 86 -5.62 -12.04 10.90
C LEU A 86 -5.36 -11.76 9.43
N VAL A 87 -5.18 -12.83 8.64
CA VAL A 87 -4.90 -12.69 7.21
C VAL A 87 -6.08 -12.03 6.51
N GLU A 88 -7.29 -12.46 6.83
CA GLU A 88 -8.53 -11.97 6.23
C GLU A 88 -8.74 -10.48 6.50
N GLU A 89 -8.45 -10.05 7.74
CA GLU A 89 -8.48 -8.64 8.14
C GLU A 89 -7.46 -7.83 7.33
N PHE A 90 -6.21 -8.31 7.27
CA PHE A 90 -5.15 -7.66 6.52
C PHE A 90 -5.45 -7.56 5.01
N LEU A 91 -5.99 -8.63 4.40
CA LEU A 91 -6.35 -8.63 2.99
C LEU A 91 -7.48 -7.62 2.68
N GLY A 92 -8.47 -7.48 3.57
CA GLY A 92 -9.50 -6.45 3.43
C GLY A 92 -8.92 -5.03 3.42
N ILE A 93 -8.00 -4.73 4.36
CA ILE A 93 -7.31 -3.44 4.40
C ILE A 93 -6.45 -3.23 3.14
N ALA A 94 -5.76 -4.27 2.67
CA ALA A 94 -4.95 -4.19 1.46
C ALA A 94 -5.80 -3.88 0.22
N ASP A 95 -6.99 -4.48 0.09
CA ASP A 95 -7.92 -4.21 -1.01
C ASP A 95 -8.44 -2.76 -1.00
N GLU A 96 -8.73 -2.20 0.18
CA GLU A 96 -9.14 -0.81 0.32
C GLU A 96 -8.02 0.16 -0.09
N VAL A 97 -6.79 -0.10 0.36
CA VAL A 97 -5.62 0.69 0.00
C VAL A 97 -5.34 0.61 -1.51
N TYR A 98 -5.45 -0.59 -2.09
CA TYR A 98 -5.27 -0.79 -3.52
C TYR A 98 -6.34 -0.04 -4.33
N SER A 99 -7.60 -0.07 -3.88
CA SER A 99 -8.70 0.66 -4.51
C SER A 99 -8.44 2.17 -4.51
N TYR A 100 -7.92 2.72 -3.40
CA TYR A 100 -7.49 4.12 -3.35
C TYR A 100 -6.39 4.40 -4.37
N PHE A 101 -5.36 3.56 -4.40
CA PHE A 101 -4.22 3.69 -5.31
C PHE A 101 -4.65 3.68 -6.78
N GLU A 102 -5.52 2.75 -7.17
CA GLU A 102 -6.06 2.65 -8.54
C GLU A 102 -6.87 3.90 -8.92
N ASN A 103 -7.71 4.40 -8.02
CA ASN A 103 -8.48 5.63 -8.25
C ASN A 103 -7.59 6.87 -8.40
N ALA A 104 -6.54 6.99 -7.57
CA ALA A 104 -5.57 8.07 -7.67
C ALA A 104 -4.85 8.05 -9.03
N LEU A 105 -4.35 6.87 -9.46
CA LEU A 105 -3.72 6.71 -10.77
C LEU A 105 -4.66 7.04 -11.93
N ASN A 106 -5.91 6.58 -11.88
CA ASN A 106 -6.91 6.89 -12.89
C ASN A 106 -7.19 8.39 -12.98
N THR A 107 -7.25 9.08 -11.83
CA THR A 107 -7.43 10.53 -11.76
C THR A 107 -6.24 11.28 -12.38
N MET A 108 -5.01 10.84 -12.07
CA MET A 108 -3.79 11.41 -12.64
C MET A 108 -3.68 11.16 -14.15
N ALA A 109 -4.12 9.99 -14.63
CA ALA A 109 -4.16 9.69 -16.06
C ALA A 109 -5.20 10.56 -16.79
N ALA A 110 -6.41 10.70 -16.22
CA ALA A 110 -7.46 11.52 -16.78
C ALA A 110 -7.06 13.01 -16.87
N SER A 111 -6.43 13.55 -15.83
CA SER A 111 -5.95 14.93 -15.83
C SER A 111 -4.91 15.17 -16.91
N ARG A 112 -3.99 14.22 -17.15
CA ARG A 112 -3.01 14.29 -18.25
C ARG A 112 -3.65 14.27 -19.64
N THR A 113 -4.75 13.53 -19.83
CA THR A 113 -5.47 13.47 -21.12
C THR A 113 -6.37 14.67 -21.40
N SER A 114 -6.82 15.38 -20.35
CA SER A 114 -7.70 16.55 -20.48
C SER A 114 -6.99 17.82 -21.00
N PHE A 115 -5.66 17.84 -20.99
CA PHE A 115 -4.85 18.93 -21.57
C PHE A 115 -4.38 18.63 -23.01
N GLY A 116 -4.89 17.55 -23.62
CA GLY A 116 -4.62 17.16 -25.01
C GLY A 116 -5.61 17.74 -26.01
#